data_AF-A0A2G9SAL8-F1
#
_entry.id   AF-A0A2G9SAL8-F1
#
_cell.length_a   1.000
_cell.length_b   1.000
_cell.length_c   1.000
_cell.angle_alpha   90.00
_cell.angle_beta   90.00
_cell.angle_gamma   90.00
#
_symmetry.space_group_name_H-M   'P 1'
#
loop_
_entity.id
_entity.type
_entity.pdbx_description
1 polymer ?
#
loop_
_entity_poly.entity_id
_entity_poly.type
_entity_poly.pdbx_seq_one_letter_code
_entity_poly.pdbx_strand_id
1 'polypeptide(L)'
;SGYRPRPTKPPAKGQKKEAVVYPDEGGCKHAYEELGELCPTGCELRNAVLKQERTVKDGLSSVRPRVESLSHSSTNIYKYASLLGDKVKERQQQTQDNQNVLNEYSGDLEEQYTYIKENLDNNIPSNLRILRQVLENLRSKIQKLETTISTQVENCKSPCVSSCNIPVVSGKECEEIFRKGGETSEMYLIQPDGFFRPFKVYCDMTTQDGGWTLIQNRQDGSVNFGRTWDSYKNGFGNIARDGGKGICDMP
;
A
#
# COMPACT_ATOMS: atom_id res chain seq x y z
N SER A 1 31.10 37.93 27.94
CA SER A 1 32.21 37.93 28.91
C SER A 1 33.51 38.01 28.12
N GLY A 2 34.27 39.08 28.26
CA GLY A 2 35.41 39.41 27.38
C GLY A 2 36.67 38.62 27.72
N TYR A 3 37.29 38.02 26.70
CA TYR A 3 38.60 37.40 26.82
C TYR A 3 39.68 38.50 26.86
N ARG A 4 40.39 38.65 27.98
CA ARG A 4 41.63 39.44 28.07
C ARG A 4 42.82 38.48 27.95
N PRO A 5 43.72 38.66 26.96
CA PRO A 5 44.98 37.92 26.92
C PRO A 5 45.83 38.28 28.14
N ARG A 6 46.39 37.26 28.79
CA ARG A 6 47.37 37.41 29.87
C ARG A 6 48.68 37.96 29.28
N PRO A 7 49.32 39.00 29.86
CA PRO A 7 50.60 39.49 29.37
C PRO A 7 51.67 38.39 29.49
N THR A 8 52.43 38.17 28.42
CA THR A 8 53.63 37.34 28.46
C THR A 8 54.65 37.98 29.40
N LYS A 9 55.16 37.19 30.37
CA LYS A 9 56.26 37.62 31.24
C LYS A 9 57.50 37.91 30.37
N PRO A 10 58.23 39.01 30.63
CA PRO A 10 59.49 39.27 29.93
C PRO A 10 60.48 38.13 30.22
N PRO A 11 61.41 37.84 29.28
CA PRO A 11 62.41 36.81 29.49
C PRO A 11 63.20 37.15 30.74
N ALA A 12 63.35 36.18 31.65
CA ALA A 12 64.19 36.33 32.81
C ALA A 12 65.59 36.75 32.33
N LYS A 13 66.07 37.91 32.77
CA LYS A 13 67.46 38.32 32.57
C LYS A 13 68.33 37.17 33.10
N GLY A 14 69.10 36.55 32.21
CA GLY A 14 70.00 35.46 32.57
C GLY A 14 70.81 35.88 33.80
N GLN A 15 70.73 35.08 34.86
CA GLN A 15 71.60 35.24 36.01
C GLN A 15 73.04 35.30 35.50
N LYS A 16 73.79 36.32 35.91
CA LYS A 16 75.25 36.34 35.73
C LYS A 16 75.74 35.01 36.29
N LYS A 17 76.45 34.22 35.47
CA LYS A 17 77.11 33.01 35.95
C LYS A 17 78.06 33.45 37.06
N GLU A 18 77.68 33.18 38.31
CA GLU A 18 78.60 33.28 39.43
C GLU A 18 79.81 32.40 39.09
N ALA A 19 81.01 32.89 39.40
CA ALA A 19 82.21 32.10 39.23
C ALA A 19 82.03 30.82 40.05
N VAL A 20 82.09 29.66 39.39
CA VAL A 20 82.00 28.37 40.08
C VAL A 20 83.24 28.25 40.96
N VAL A 21 83.04 28.46 42.26
CA VAL A 21 84.06 28.15 43.26
C VAL A 21 84.02 26.65 43.45
N TYR A 22 85.07 25.96 43.02
CA TYR A 22 85.18 24.52 43.22
C TYR A 22 85.44 24.26 44.71
N PRO A 23 84.73 23.29 45.32
CA PRO A 23 85.02 22.89 46.69
C PRO A 23 86.44 22.30 46.73
N ASP A 24 87.28 22.92 47.55
CA ASP A 24 88.62 22.41 47.86
C ASP A 24 88.55 21.83 49.29
N GLU A 25 88.43 20.51 49.38
CA GLU A 25 88.07 19.80 50.61
C GLU A 25 88.98 18.58 50.83
N GLY A 26 89.18 18.20 52.11
CA GLY A 26 89.94 16.99 52.48
C GLY A 26 91.37 17.24 52.99
N GLY A 27 91.79 18.50 53.13
CA GLY A 27 93.09 18.87 53.70
C GLY A 27 93.07 19.11 55.22
N CYS A 28 94.26 19.18 55.83
CA CYS A 28 94.45 19.56 57.24
C CYS A 28 95.64 20.51 57.40
N LYS A 29 95.59 21.40 58.40
CA LYS A 29 96.70 22.30 58.72
C LYS A 29 97.75 21.59 59.56
N HIS A 30 99.00 21.60 59.13
CA HIS A 30 100.10 21.02 59.89
C HIS A 30 100.57 21.96 61.00
N ALA A 31 101.03 21.43 62.14
CA ALA A 31 101.44 22.23 63.30
C ALA A 31 102.75 23.02 63.08
N TYR A 32 103.56 22.61 62.09
CA TYR A 32 104.75 23.34 61.66
C TYR A 32 104.41 24.20 60.43
N GLU A 33 104.59 25.52 60.53
CA GLU A 33 104.22 26.50 59.49
C GLU A 33 104.87 26.25 58.12
N GLU A 34 106.09 25.69 58.09
CA GLU A 34 106.81 25.37 56.84
C GLU A 34 106.10 24.30 55.97
N LEU A 35 105.25 23.46 56.57
CA LEU A 35 104.54 22.38 55.87
C LEU A 35 103.12 22.77 55.43
N GLY A 36 102.59 23.92 55.88
CA GLY A 36 101.34 24.51 55.41
C GLY A 36 100.09 23.62 55.56
N GLU A 37 99.18 23.72 54.57
CA GLU A 37 98.01 22.86 54.43
C GLU A 37 98.36 21.60 53.65
N LEU A 38 98.19 20.45 54.30
CA LEU A 38 98.41 19.15 53.68
C LEU A 38 97.14 18.73 52.95
N CYS A 39 97.27 18.46 51.66
CA CYS A 39 96.18 17.94 50.83
C CYS A 39 96.25 16.40 50.74
N PRO A 40 95.13 15.75 50.39
CA PRO A 40 95.12 14.33 50.11
C PRO A 40 96.19 13.95 49.08
N THR A 41 96.93 12.90 49.38
CA THR A 41 97.94 12.36 48.49
C THR A 41 97.29 11.74 47.25
N GLY A 42 98.06 11.62 46.15
CA GLY A 42 97.57 10.95 44.94
C GLY A 42 97.11 9.50 45.17
N CYS A 43 97.68 8.83 46.18
CA CYS A 43 97.25 7.49 46.59
C CYS A 43 95.87 7.50 47.28
N GLU A 44 95.58 8.50 48.12
CA GLU A 44 94.29 8.65 48.79
C GLU A 44 93.18 8.98 47.80
N LEU A 45 93.44 9.88 46.85
CA LEU A 45 92.50 10.20 45.77
C LEU A 45 92.25 8.99 44.87
N ARG A 46 93.30 8.27 44.47
CA ARG A 46 93.17 7.04 43.67
C ARG A 46 92.30 6.01 44.38
N ASN A 47 92.54 5.79 45.68
CA ASN A 47 91.78 4.82 46.46
C ASN A 47 90.32 5.26 46.66
N ALA A 48 90.06 6.55 46.85
CA ALA A 48 88.71 7.11 46.93
C ALA A 48 87.93 6.92 45.62
N VAL A 49 88.55 7.25 44.48
CA VAL A 49 87.94 7.05 43.15
C VAL A 49 87.71 5.57 42.86
N LEU A 50 88.67 4.70 43.15
CA LEU A 50 88.51 3.25 42.96
C LEU A 50 87.40 2.67 43.86
N LYS A 51 87.24 3.18 45.07
CA LYS A 51 86.14 2.79 45.97
C LYS A 51 84.80 3.24 45.41
N GLN A 52 84.68 4.48 44.94
CA GLN A 52 83.46 5.01 44.36
C GLN A 52 83.12 4.35 43.02
N GLU A 53 84.11 4.06 42.17
CA GLU A 53 83.95 3.31 40.92
C GLU A 53 83.31 1.95 41.19
N ARG A 54 83.84 1.19 42.16
CA ARG A 54 83.28 -0.12 42.53
C ARG A 54 81.82 0.00 42.99
N THR A 55 81.55 0.92 43.93
CA THR A 55 80.19 1.12 44.46
C THR A 55 79.20 1.53 43.37
N VAL A 56 79.58 2.44 42.47
CA VAL A 56 78.73 2.91 41.37
C VAL A 56 78.56 1.84 40.30
N LYS A 57 79.63 1.10 39.97
CA LYS A 57 79.60 0.01 38.99
C LYS A 57 78.72 -1.14 39.44
N ASP A 58 78.77 -1.50 40.72
CA ASP A 58 77.90 -2.53 41.31
C ASP A 58 76.43 -2.07 41.39
N GLY A 59 76.20 -0.80 41.69
CA GLY A 59 74.85 -0.21 41.62
C GLY A 59 74.30 -0.22 40.18
N LEU A 60 75.13 0.17 39.21
CA LEU A 60 74.75 0.23 37.80
C LEU A 60 74.53 -1.18 37.21
N SER A 61 75.34 -2.16 37.59
CA SER A 61 75.19 -3.55 37.15
C SER A 61 73.90 -4.19 37.69
N SER A 62 73.43 -3.76 38.87
CA SER A 62 72.17 -4.20 39.46
C SER A 62 70.94 -3.49 38.87
N VAL A 63 71.01 -2.18 38.63
CA VAL A 63 69.86 -1.38 38.17
C VAL A 63 69.58 -1.55 36.69
N ARG A 64 70.62 -1.62 35.85
CA ARG A 64 70.48 -1.71 34.39
C ARG A 64 69.57 -2.85 33.90
N PRO A 65 69.76 -4.13 34.30
CA PRO A 65 68.91 -5.22 33.84
C PRO A 65 67.45 -5.08 34.31
N ARG A 66 67.22 -4.48 35.48
CA ARG A 66 65.87 -4.21 35.98
C ARG A 66 65.15 -3.17 35.14
N VAL A 67 65.84 -2.11 34.75
CA VAL A 67 65.31 -1.05 33.88
C VAL A 67 65.04 -1.59 32.48
N GLU A 68 65.96 -2.38 31.91
CA GLU A 68 65.77 -3.01 30.60
C GLU A 68 64.58 -3.98 30.60
N SER A 69 64.46 -4.82 31.64
CA SER A 69 63.31 -5.74 31.80
C SER A 69 61.98 -4.99 31.97
N LEU A 70 61.95 -3.95 32.80
CA LEU A 70 60.77 -3.13 32.99
C LEU A 70 60.38 -2.39 31.70
N SER A 71 61.34 -1.83 30.98
CA SER A 71 61.13 -1.15 29.69
C SER A 71 60.54 -2.12 28.66
N HIS A 72 61.08 -3.33 28.58
CA HIS A 72 60.57 -4.36 27.66
C HIS A 72 59.12 -4.76 28.00
N SER A 73 58.84 -5.03 29.28
CA SER A 73 57.49 -5.38 29.75
C SER A 73 56.49 -4.24 29.50
N SER A 74 56.87 -3.00 29.84
CA SER A 74 56.04 -1.81 29.61
C SER A 74 55.72 -1.59 28.13
N THR A 75 56.71 -1.78 27.25
CA THR A 75 56.53 -1.66 25.80
C THR A 75 55.55 -2.72 25.27
N ASN A 76 55.65 -3.95 25.77
CA ASN A 76 54.74 -5.03 25.37
C ASN A 76 53.31 -4.75 25.87
N ILE A 77 53.15 -4.33 27.13
CA ILE A 77 51.83 -3.94 27.68
C ILE A 77 51.21 -2.82 26.85
N TYR A 78 51.99 -1.80 26.49
CA TYR A 78 51.50 -0.70 25.66
C TYR A 78 51.04 -1.19 24.28
N LYS A 79 51.81 -2.08 23.64
CA LYS A 79 51.41 -2.70 22.36
C LYS A 79 50.09 -3.47 22.47
N TYR A 80 49.94 -4.31 23.51
CA TYR A 80 48.69 -5.05 23.73
C TYR A 80 47.51 -4.14 24.02
N ALA A 81 47.70 -3.12 24.86
CA ALA A 81 46.64 -2.17 25.19
C ALA A 81 46.18 -1.38 23.95
N SER A 82 47.12 -0.94 23.11
CA SER A 82 46.79 -0.27 21.84
C SER A 82 46.03 -1.21 20.90
N LEU A 83 46.53 -2.43 20.69
CA LEU A 83 45.89 -3.41 19.80
C LEU A 83 44.47 -3.76 20.26
N LEU A 84 44.28 -3.96 21.58
CA LEU A 84 42.96 -4.22 22.15
C LEU A 84 42.05 -3.00 22.00
N GLY A 85 42.57 -1.78 22.19
CA GLY A 85 41.83 -0.55 21.94
C GLY A 85 41.31 -0.47 20.51
N ASP A 86 42.15 -0.78 19.53
CA ASP A 86 41.77 -0.79 18.11
C ASP A 86 40.72 -1.88 17.82
N LYS A 87 40.90 -3.09 18.36
CA LYS A 87 39.94 -4.20 18.19
C LYS A 87 38.59 -3.95 18.86
N VAL A 88 38.57 -3.29 20.01
CA VAL A 88 37.33 -2.86 20.68
C VAL A 88 36.63 -1.80 19.85
N LYS A 89 37.37 -0.83 19.28
CA LYS A 89 36.80 0.20 18.41
C LYS A 89 36.18 -0.40 17.14
N GLU A 90 36.86 -1.33 16.48
CA GLU A 90 36.30 -2.07 15.34
C GLU A 90 35.02 -2.81 15.73
N ARG A 91 35.01 -3.52 16.87
CA ARG A 91 33.84 -4.28 17.33
C ARG A 91 32.67 -3.36 17.69
N GLN A 92 32.94 -2.20 18.27
CA GLN A 92 31.94 -1.18 18.58
C GLN A 92 31.28 -0.68 17.29
N GLN A 93 32.08 -0.38 16.27
CA GLN A 93 31.60 0.04 14.95
C GLN A 93 30.72 -1.06 14.32
N GLN A 94 31.21 -2.30 14.29
CA GLN A 94 30.47 -3.43 13.75
C GLN A 94 29.13 -3.65 14.46
N THR A 95 29.08 -3.46 15.78
CA THR A 95 27.84 -3.60 16.55
C THR A 95 26.83 -2.52 16.15
N GLN A 96 27.30 -1.29 15.94
CA GLN A 96 26.46 -0.20 15.46
C GLN A 96 25.92 -0.46 14.04
N ASP A 97 26.79 -0.94 13.15
CA ASP A 97 26.41 -1.26 11.77
C ASP A 97 25.38 -2.40 11.74
N ASN A 98 25.58 -3.45 12.54
CA ASN A 98 24.62 -4.54 12.69
C ASN A 98 23.27 -4.06 13.25
N GLN A 99 23.27 -3.12 14.21
CA GLN A 99 22.03 -2.53 14.72
C GLN A 99 21.28 -1.75 13.63
N ASN A 100 21.99 -0.99 12.80
CA ASN A 100 21.37 -0.25 11.72
C ASN A 100 20.70 -1.20 10.71
N VAL A 101 21.39 -2.29 10.34
CA VAL A 101 20.85 -3.32 9.44
C VAL A 101 19.61 -3.99 10.06
N LEU A 102 19.64 -4.33 11.35
CA LEU A 102 18.47 -4.90 12.03
C LEU A 102 17.28 -3.95 12.03
N ASN A 103 17.51 -2.65 12.24
CA ASN A 103 16.45 -1.65 12.23
C ASN A 103 15.84 -1.49 10.83
N GLU A 104 16.66 -1.50 9.78
CA GLU A 104 16.19 -1.47 8.38
C GLU A 104 15.32 -2.68 8.07
N TYR A 105 15.82 -3.89 8.34
CA TYR A 105 15.04 -5.12 8.15
C TYR A 105 13.75 -5.16 8.98
N SER A 106 13.78 -4.66 10.21
CA SER A 106 12.59 -4.58 11.06
C SER A 106 11.54 -3.63 10.47
N GLY A 107 11.98 -2.48 9.95
CA GLY A 107 11.10 -1.51 9.29
C GLY A 107 10.43 -2.10 8.04
N ASP A 108 11.22 -2.74 7.16
CA ASP A 108 10.69 -3.40 5.97
C ASP A 108 9.68 -4.50 6.32
N LEU A 109 9.96 -5.29 7.36
CA LEU A 109 9.07 -6.35 7.81
C LEU A 109 7.75 -5.79 8.38
N GLU A 110 7.80 -4.68 9.12
CA GLU A 110 6.61 -3.99 9.63
C GLU A 110 5.76 -3.41 8.51
N GLU A 111 6.36 -2.86 7.45
CA GLU A 111 5.64 -2.36 6.29
C GLU A 111 4.91 -3.51 5.56
N GLN A 112 5.61 -4.62 5.30
CA GLN A 112 5.01 -5.81 4.69
C GLN A 112 3.88 -6.38 5.55
N TYR A 113 4.08 -6.45 6.87
CA TYR A 113 3.05 -6.89 7.79
C TYR A 113 1.82 -5.98 7.75
N THR A 114 2.03 -4.66 7.73
CA THR A 114 0.94 -3.68 7.68
C THR A 114 0.14 -3.80 6.38
N TYR A 115 0.81 -3.97 5.24
CA TYR A 115 0.15 -4.22 3.96
C TYR A 115 -0.72 -5.48 3.99
N ILE A 116 -0.19 -6.58 4.53
CA ILE A 116 -0.94 -7.84 4.64
C ILE A 116 -2.13 -7.67 5.60
N LYS A 117 -1.90 -6.99 6.72
CA LYS A 117 -2.92 -6.72 7.75
C LYS A 117 -4.07 -5.89 7.20
N GLU A 118 -3.79 -4.79 6.48
CA GLU A 118 -4.83 -3.97 5.85
C GLU A 118 -5.64 -4.75 4.82
N ASN A 119 -4.98 -5.60 4.04
CA ASN A 119 -5.68 -6.42 3.06
C ASN A 119 -6.58 -7.47 3.71
N LEU A 120 -6.12 -8.14 4.77
CA LEU A 120 -6.89 -9.16 5.48
C LEU A 120 -8.01 -8.58 6.33
N ASP A 121 -7.76 -7.47 7.04
CA ASP A 121 -8.71 -6.89 7.99
C ASP A 121 -9.75 -6.01 7.28
N ASN A 122 -9.36 -5.30 6.22
CA ASN A 122 -10.21 -4.29 5.58
C ASN A 122 -10.61 -4.67 4.15
N ASN A 123 -9.64 -4.84 3.25
CA ASN A 123 -9.93 -4.92 1.81
C ASN A 123 -10.66 -6.21 1.45
N ILE A 124 -10.17 -7.36 1.90
CA ILE A 124 -10.78 -8.66 1.60
C ILE A 124 -12.20 -8.75 2.16
N PRO A 125 -12.47 -8.45 3.46
CA PRO A 125 -13.83 -8.50 4.00
C PRO A 125 -14.79 -7.51 3.31
N SER A 126 -14.33 -6.29 3.00
CA SER A 126 -15.15 -5.30 2.31
C SER A 126 -15.54 -5.76 0.90
N ASN A 127 -14.57 -6.26 0.13
CA ASN A 127 -14.80 -6.77 -1.22
C ASN A 127 -15.72 -8.01 -1.20
N LEU A 128 -15.48 -8.94 -0.26
CA LEU A 128 -16.34 -10.11 -0.09
C LEU A 128 -17.78 -9.73 0.27
N ARG A 129 -17.98 -8.70 1.08
CA ARG A 129 -19.32 -8.19 1.41
C ARG A 129 -20.05 -7.70 0.16
N ILE A 130 -19.38 -6.92 -0.70
CA ILE A 130 -19.96 -6.41 -1.94
C ILE A 130 -20.30 -7.57 -2.88
N LEU A 131 -19.35 -8.49 -3.10
CA LEU A 131 -19.56 -9.64 -3.98
C LEU A 131 -20.70 -10.53 -3.48
N ARG A 132 -20.81 -10.74 -2.17
CA ARG A 132 -21.94 -11.48 -1.58
C ARG A 132 -23.27 -10.78 -1.83
N GLN A 133 -23.32 -9.45 -1.70
CA GLN A 133 -24.54 -8.70 -1.96
C GLN A 133 -24.97 -8.77 -3.43
N VAL A 134 -24.02 -8.69 -4.36
CA VAL A 134 -24.30 -8.87 -5.80
C VAL A 134 -24.83 -10.28 -6.07
N LEU A 135 -24.21 -11.30 -5.47
CA LEU A 135 -24.62 -12.69 -5.64
C LEU A 135 -26.03 -12.94 -5.10
N GLU A 136 -26.38 -12.41 -3.92
CA GLU A 136 -27.74 -12.51 -3.37
C GLU A 136 -28.77 -11.72 -4.20
N ASN A 137 -28.39 -10.57 -4.76
CA ASN A 137 -29.27 -9.81 -5.66
C ASN A 137 -29.57 -10.60 -6.93
N LEU A 138 -28.55 -11.20 -7.54
CA LEU A 138 -28.73 -12.03 -8.74
C LEU A 138 -29.55 -13.28 -8.43
N ARG A 139 -29.29 -13.95 -7.30
CA ARG A 139 -30.06 -15.11 -6.86
C ARG A 139 -31.53 -14.78 -6.70
N SER A 140 -31.87 -13.70 -6.00
CA SER A 140 -33.28 -13.30 -5.79
C SER A 140 -33.97 -12.92 -7.10
N LYS A 141 -33.27 -12.28 -8.05
CA LYS A 141 -33.80 -11.99 -9.38
C LYS A 141 -34.07 -13.25 -10.21
N ILE A 142 -33.13 -14.19 -10.23
CA ILE A 142 -33.30 -15.48 -10.93
C ILE A 142 -34.50 -16.22 -10.35
N GLN A 143 -34.60 -16.28 -9.02
CA GLN A 143 -35.71 -16.95 -8.35
C GLN A 143 -37.06 -16.28 -8.66
N LYS A 144 -37.11 -14.94 -8.74
CA LYS A 144 -38.31 -14.20 -9.15
C LYS A 144 -38.70 -14.46 -10.61
N LEU A 145 -37.72 -14.54 -11.51
CA LEU A 145 -37.97 -14.87 -12.91
C LEU A 145 -38.49 -16.31 -13.05
N GLU A 146 -37.88 -17.26 -12.35
CA GLU A 146 -38.29 -18.66 -12.34
C GLU A 146 -39.73 -18.83 -11.85
N THR A 147 -40.11 -18.17 -10.74
CA THR A 147 -41.49 -18.21 -10.24
C THR A 147 -42.47 -17.57 -11.21
N THR A 148 -42.12 -16.41 -11.78
CA THR A 148 -42.99 -15.71 -12.76
C THR A 148 -43.22 -16.56 -14.00
N ILE A 149 -42.17 -17.21 -14.53
CA ILE A 149 -42.28 -18.11 -15.68
C ILE A 149 -43.13 -19.34 -15.32
N SER A 150 -42.88 -19.97 -14.18
CA SER A 150 -43.64 -21.14 -13.72
C SER A 150 -45.14 -20.82 -13.58
N THR A 151 -45.47 -19.68 -12.96
CA THR A 151 -46.86 -19.20 -12.87
C THR A 151 -47.46 -18.89 -14.23
N GLN A 152 -46.70 -18.25 -15.13
CA GLN A 152 -47.19 -17.96 -16.48
C GLN A 152 -47.46 -19.24 -17.28
N VAL A 153 -46.59 -20.25 -17.16
CA VAL A 153 -46.80 -21.57 -17.79
C VAL A 153 -48.09 -22.22 -17.29
N GLU A 154 -48.37 -22.12 -15.99
CA GLU A 154 -49.63 -22.62 -15.42
C GLU A 154 -50.85 -21.88 -15.98
N ASN A 155 -50.79 -20.54 -16.01
CA ASN A 155 -51.87 -19.70 -16.57
C ASN A 155 -52.13 -19.97 -18.05
N CYS A 156 -51.07 -20.30 -18.81
CA CYS A 156 -51.17 -20.64 -20.23
C CYS A 156 -51.77 -22.03 -20.51
N LYS A 157 -52.05 -22.85 -19.48
CA LYS A 157 -52.75 -24.13 -19.68
C LYS A 157 -54.18 -23.95 -20.16
N SER A 158 -54.85 -22.85 -19.78
CA SER A 158 -56.14 -22.47 -20.33
C SER A 158 -55.97 -21.33 -21.35
N PRO A 159 -56.43 -21.50 -22.61
CA PRO A 159 -56.34 -20.44 -23.60
C PRO A 159 -57.27 -19.28 -23.24
N CYS A 160 -56.89 -18.07 -23.63
CA CYS A 160 -57.80 -16.92 -23.59
C CYS A 160 -58.92 -17.10 -24.63
N VAL A 161 -60.15 -16.80 -24.23
CA VAL A 161 -61.33 -16.87 -25.10
C VAL A 161 -61.94 -15.47 -25.21
N SER A 162 -62.27 -15.06 -26.42
CA SER A 162 -63.00 -13.80 -26.70
C SER A 162 -64.35 -14.14 -27.32
N SER A 163 -65.44 -13.69 -26.69
CA SER A 163 -66.79 -13.86 -27.22
C SER A 163 -67.25 -12.59 -27.92
N CYS A 164 -66.95 -12.49 -29.23
CA CYS A 164 -67.36 -11.36 -30.06
C CYS A 164 -68.52 -11.72 -30.96
N ASN A 165 -69.67 -11.09 -30.73
CA ASN A 165 -70.80 -11.16 -31.65
C ASN A 165 -70.48 -10.31 -32.87
N ILE A 166 -70.74 -10.84 -34.07
CA ILE A 166 -70.47 -10.12 -35.32
C ILE A 166 -71.71 -9.29 -35.67
N PRO A 167 -71.60 -7.97 -35.82
CA PRO A 167 -72.70 -7.13 -36.30
C PRO A 167 -73.22 -7.58 -37.67
N VAL A 168 -74.51 -7.39 -37.93
CA VAL A 168 -75.15 -7.80 -39.19
C VAL A 168 -74.71 -6.92 -40.37
N VAL A 169 -74.36 -5.66 -40.10
CA VAL A 169 -73.90 -4.71 -41.13
C VAL A 169 -72.50 -5.09 -41.65
N SER A 170 -72.34 -5.11 -42.97
CA SER A 170 -71.11 -5.51 -43.65
C SER A 170 -70.93 -4.72 -44.97
N GLY A 171 -69.70 -4.66 -45.46
CA GLY A 171 -69.29 -3.89 -46.64
C GLY A 171 -67.92 -4.31 -47.16
N LYS A 172 -67.40 -3.62 -48.18
CA LYS A 172 -66.07 -3.88 -48.72
C LYS A 172 -64.96 -3.53 -47.73
N GLU A 173 -65.14 -2.46 -46.98
CA GLU A 173 -64.21 -1.99 -45.95
C GLU A 173 -64.99 -1.14 -44.91
N CYS A 174 -64.31 -0.61 -43.89
CA CYS A 174 -64.96 0.04 -42.76
C CYS A 174 -65.71 1.34 -43.12
N GLU A 175 -65.28 2.11 -44.12
CA GLU A 175 -65.98 3.31 -44.59
C GLU A 175 -67.34 2.96 -45.21
N GLU A 176 -67.45 1.89 -45.99
CA GLU A 176 -68.73 1.42 -46.52
C GLU A 176 -69.66 0.94 -45.39
N ILE A 177 -69.10 0.30 -44.36
CA ILE A 177 -69.88 -0.10 -43.17
C ILE A 177 -70.38 1.15 -42.43
N PHE A 178 -69.53 2.16 -42.25
CA PHE A 178 -69.90 3.44 -41.63
C PHE A 178 -71.06 4.11 -42.37
N ARG A 179 -70.99 4.18 -43.71
CA ARG A 179 -72.06 4.71 -44.56
C ARG A 179 -73.36 3.91 -44.52
N LYS A 180 -73.30 2.62 -44.18
CA LYS A 180 -74.47 1.75 -43.99
C LYS A 180 -75.08 1.85 -42.58
N GLY A 181 -74.57 2.75 -41.73
CA GLY A 181 -75.06 2.98 -40.38
C GLY A 181 -74.33 2.17 -39.29
N GLY A 182 -73.12 1.67 -39.57
CA GLY A 182 -72.26 1.11 -38.53
C GLY A 182 -71.54 2.21 -37.77
N GLU A 183 -72.11 2.66 -36.64
CA GLU A 183 -71.63 3.83 -35.88
C GLU A 183 -70.69 3.47 -34.71
N THR A 184 -70.66 2.21 -34.28
CA THR A 184 -69.86 1.75 -33.13
C THR A 184 -68.50 1.23 -33.57
N SER A 185 -67.43 1.65 -32.87
CA SER A 185 -66.07 1.13 -33.09
C SER A 185 -65.92 -0.27 -32.48
N GLU A 186 -65.97 -1.30 -33.32
CA GLU A 186 -65.90 -2.70 -32.88
C GLU A 186 -65.40 -3.64 -34.00
N MET A 187 -65.49 -4.94 -33.76
CA MET A 187 -65.17 -5.95 -34.77
C MET A 187 -66.29 -6.08 -35.80
N TYR A 188 -65.96 -5.91 -37.08
CA TYR A 188 -66.86 -6.14 -38.20
C TYR A 188 -66.34 -7.21 -39.15
N LEU A 189 -67.22 -7.66 -40.04
CA LEU A 189 -66.89 -8.55 -41.14
C LEU A 189 -66.89 -7.75 -42.45
N ILE A 190 -65.76 -7.72 -43.16
CA ILE A 190 -65.63 -7.04 -44.46
C ILE A 190 -65.35 -8.03 -45.59
N GLN A 191 -65.74 -7.67 -46.81
CA GLN A 191 -65.43 -8.44 -48.02
C GLN A 191 -65.01 -7.48 -49.15
N PRO A 192 -63.72 -7.08 -49.20
CA PRO A 192 -63.22 -6.15 -50.21
C PRO A 192 -63.40 -6.66 -51.64
N ASP A 193 -63.16 -7.96 -51.84
CA ASP A 193 -63.28 -8.65 -53.11
C ASP A 193 -64.24 -9.84 -52.98
N GLY A 194 -65.25 -9.89 -53.84
CA GLY A 194 -66.28 -10.91 -53.86
C GLY A 194 -65.78 -12.32 -54.17
N PHE A 195 -64.57 -12.46 -54.73
CA PHE A 195 -63.94 -13.76 -54.98
C PHE A 195 -63.34 -14.40 -53.72
N PHE A 196 -63.04 -13.59 -52.69
CA PHE A 196 -62.45 -14.07 -51.44
C PHE A 196 -63.49 -14.14 -50.32
N ARG A 197 -63.21 -14.98 -49.32
CA ARG A 197 -64.09 -15.09 -48.15
C ARG A 197 -64.03 -13.81 -47.32
N PRO A 198 -65.15 -13.35 -46.75
CA PRO A 198 -65.14 -12.25 -45.80
C PRO A 198 -64.22 -12.56 -44.61
N PHE A 199 -63.56 -11.53 -44.08
CA PHE A 199 -62.69 -11.66 -42.92
C PHE A 199 -62.97 -10.56 -41.91
N LYS A 200 -62.59 -10.84 -40.66
CA LYS A 200 -62.84 -9.96 -39.51
C LYS A 200 -61.80 -8.85 -39.47
N VAL A 201 -62.24 -7.63 -39.17
CA VAL A 201 -61.37 -6.47 -38.94
C VAL A 201 -61.94 -5.65 -37.78
N TYR A 202 -61.09 -4.84 -37.16
CA TYR A 202 -61.56 -3.81 -36.25
C TYR A 202 -61.79 -2.52 -37.05
N CYS A 203 -62.96 -1.92 -36.90
CA CYS A 203 -63.28 -0.63 -37.50
C CYS A 203 -63.31 0.44 -36.43
N ASP A 204 -62.56 1.53 -36.64
CA ASP A 204 -62.71 2.74 -35.85
C ASP A 204 -63.69 3.68 -36.55
N MET A 205 -64.89 3.77 -35.97
CA MET A 205 -66.01 4.58 -36.46
C MET A 205 -66.09 5.94 -35.75
N THR A 206 -65.11 6.26 -34.91
CA THR A 206 -65.14 7.42 -34.02
C THR A 206 -64.05 8.44 -34.33
N THR A 207 -62.84 7.98 -34.66
CA THR A 207 -61.69 8.86 -34.90
C THR A 207 -61.78 9.50 -36.29
N GLN A 208 -61.58 10.82 -36.38
CA GLN A 208 -61.50 11.57 -37.65
C GLN A 208 -62.60 11.18 -38.64
N ASP A 209 -63.86 11.40 -38.25
CA ASP A 209 -65.06 11.13 -39.04
C ASP A 209 -65.36 9.65 -39.33
N GLY A 210 -64.64 8.71 -38.71
CA GLY A 210 -64.92 7.27 -38.77
C GLY A 210 -64.48 6.61 -40.07
N GLY A 211 -64.90 5.35 -40.26
CA GLY A 211 -64.60 4.57 -41.47
C GLY A 211 -63.18 3.98 -41.55
N TRP A 212 -62.39 4.05 -40.48
CA TRP A 212 -61.00 3.57 -40.50
C TRP A 212 -60.92 2.06 -40.35
N THR A 213 -60.26 1.41 -41.34
CA THR A 213 -59.95 -0.03 -41.27
C THR A 213 -58.59 -0.24 -40.59
N LEU A 214 -58.60 -0.84 -39.40
CA LEU A 214 -57.38 -1.11 -38.66
C LEU A 214 -56.61 -2.29 -39.26
N ILE A 215 -55.40 -2.02 -39.78
CA ILE A 215 -54.54 -3.04 -40.40
C ILE A 215 -53.40 -3.52 -39.49
N GLN A 216 -53.03 -2.75 -38.46
CA GLN A 216 -52.00 -3.11 -37.48
C GLN A 216 -52.21 -2.31 -36.19
N ASN A 217 -52.11 -2.96 -35.03
CA ASN A 217 -52.17 -2.30 -33.72
C ASN A 217 -51.12 -2.85 -32.73
N ARG A 218 -50.64 -1.99 -31.82
CA ARG A 218 -49.86 -2.37 -30.63
C ARG A 218 -50.24 -1.49 -29.44
N GLN A 219 -50.66 -2.11 -28.34
CA GLN A 219 -51.04 -1.39 -27.12
C GLN A 219 -50.37 -1.89 -25.84
N ASP A 220 -50.25 -3.21 -25.63
CA ASP A 220 -49.93 -3.78 -24.32
C ASP A 220 -48.81 -4.85 -24.33
N GLY A 221 -48.31 -5.22 -25.51
CA GLY A 221 -47.30 -6.27 -25.66
C GLY A 221 -47.83 -7.70 -25.51
N SER A 222 -49.15 -7.91 -25.58
CA SER A 222 -49.79 -9.23 -25.45
C SER A 222 -49.49 -10.19 -26.61
N VAL A 223 -49.21 -9.67 -27.80
CA VAL A 223 -48.92 -10.46 -29.02
C VAL A 223 -47.46 -10.30 -29.44
N ASN A 224 -46.77 -11.42 -29.66
CA ASN A 224 -45.42 -11.43 -30.20
C ASN A 224 -45.42 -11.07 -31.70
N PHE A 225 -44.58 -10.11 -32.12
CA PHE A 225 -44.39 -9.70 -33.52
C PHE A 225 -43.14 -10.31 -34.17
N GLY A 226 -42.24 -10.95 -33.43
CA GLY A 226 -41.08 -11.66 -33.98
C GLY A 226 -41.47 -12.98 -34.62
N ARG A 227 -42.19 -12.93 -35.75
CA ARG A 227 -42.78 -14.09 -36.43
C ARG A 227 -42.18 -14.35 -37.81
N THR A 228 -42.48 -15.54 -38.35
CA THR A 228 -42.07 -15.95 -39.70
C THR A 228 -42.82 -15.21 -40.80
N TRP A 229 -42.27 -15.22 -42.02
CA TRP A 229 -42.89 -14.61 -43.21
C TRP A 229 -44.33 -15.10 -43.43
N ASP A 230 -44.58 -16.41 -43.30
CA ASP A 230 -45.92 -16.96 -43.50
C ASP A 230 -46.94 -16.43 -42.49
N SER A 231 -46.53 -16.15 -41.24
CA SER A 231 -47.41 -15.54 -40.24
C SER A 231 -47.78 -14.11 -40.64
N TYR A 232 -46.81 -13.32 -41.11
CA TYR A 232 -47.05 -11.97 -41.60
C TYR A 232 -47.95 -11.94 -42.84
N LYS A 233 -47.75 -12.89 -43.76
CA LYS A 233 -48.57 -13.03 -44.98
C LYS A 233 -50.03 -13.36 -44.66
N ASN A 234 -50.26 -14.28 -43.72
CA ASN A 234 -51.61 -14.75 -43.38
C ASN A 234 -52.33 -13.90 -42.32
N GLY A 235 -51.60 -13.03 -41.62
CA GLY A 235 -52.09 -12.27 -40.47
C GLY A 235 -51.99 -13.06 -39.16
N PHE A 236 -51.80 -12.34 -38.05
CA PHE A 236 -51.72 -12.91 -36.70
C PHE A 236 -52.21 -11.92 -35.64
N GLY A 237 -52.43 -12.42 -34.43
CA GLY A 237 -52.91 -11.64 -33.29
C GLY A 237 -54.42 -11.76 -33.08
N ASN A 238 -54.89 -11.10 -32.03
CA ASN A 238 -56.32 -11.00 -31.74
C ASN A 238 -56.86 -9.75 -32.45
N ILE A 239 -58.03 -9.87 -33.08
CA ILE A 239 -58.63 -8.78 -33.88
C ILE A 239 -59.42 -7.83 -32.97
N ALA A 240 -59.96 -8.35 -31.87
CA ALA A 240 -60.62 -7.58 -30.83
C ALA A 240 -60.57 -8.34 -29.51
N ARG A 241 -60.80 -7.64 -28.41
CA ARG A 241 -60.97 -8.20 -27.07
C ARG A 241 -62.44 -8.07 -26.65
N ASP A 242 -62.90 -8.96 -25.78
CA ASP A 242 -64.23 -8.81 -25.16
C ASP A 242 -64.23 -7.54 -24.28
N GLY A 243 -65.00 -6.54 -24.70
CA GLY A 243 -65.21 -5.27 -23.98
C GLY A 243 -66.34 -5.34 -22.96
N GLY A 244 -67.03 -6.48 -22.88
CA GLY A 244 -68.27 -6.65 -22.13
C GLY A 244 -69.47 -6.00 -22.84
N LYS A 245 -70.68 -6.33 -22.35
CA LYS A 245 -71.97 -5.86 -22.91
C LYS A 245 -72.21 -6.21 -24.40
N GLY A 246 -71.50 -7.23 -24.92
CA GLY A 246 -71.71 -7.74 -26.27
C GLY A 246 -71.00 -6.96 -27.38
N ILE A 247 -70.16 -5.98 -27.03
CA ILE A 247 -69.31 -5.19 -27.94
C ILE A 247 -67.87 -5.66 -27.80
N CYS A 248 -67.11 -5.66 -28.88
CA CYS A 248 -65.70 -5.99 -28.86
C CYS A 248 -64.79 -4.78 -29.03
N ASP A 249 -63.90 -4.62 -28.06
CA ASP A 249 -62.96 -3.51 -27.95
C ASP A 249 -61.68 -3.78 -28.76
N MET A 250 -60.91 -2.71 -28.94
CA MET A 250 -59.62 -2.76 -29.61
C MET A 250 -58.68 -3.78 -28.94
N PRO A 251 -58.01 -4.65 -29.73
CA PRO A 251 -57.18 -5.75 -29.23
C PRO A 251 -55.87 -5.28 -28.61
#